data_AF-A0A844MLJ5-F1
#
_entry.id   AF-A0A844MLJ5-F1
#
_cell.length_a   1.000
_cell.length_b   1.000
_cell.length_c   1.000
_cell.angle_alpha   90.00
_cell.angle_beta   90.00
_cell.angle_gamma   90.00
#
_symmetry.space_group_name_H-M   'P 1'
#
loop_
_entity.id
_entity.type
_entity.pdbx_description
1 polymer ?
#
loop_
_entity_poly.entity_id
_entity_poly.type
_entity_poly.pdbx_seq_one_letter_code
_entity_poly.pdbx_strand_id
1 'polypeptide(L)'
;MNDLPREKLHEIIIQYGRSIYDDLKLCEALLRDFCGQYRKEISVLVTALKQGIVNELLRSSNLPQEVILTKLTKKLESDVGLAADAARWAVESWALVLGVTFSCQVNQVARLFPSLFPCFLIKQQPNFTFFLSLSCINPCFHPDGQVKK
;
A
#
# COMPACT_ATOMS: atom_id res chain seq x y z
N MET A 1 -16.38 5.52 -6.90
CA MET A 1 -14.96 5.65 -7.34
C MET A 1 -14.47 4.26 -7.69
N ASN A 2 -13.48 4.12 -8.57
CA ASN A 2 -12.96 2.81 -8.96
C ASN A 2 -12.08 2.20 -7.86
N ASP A 3 -12.09 0.87 -7.73
CA ASP A 3 -11.28 0.17 -6.74
C ASP A 3 -9.85 -0.15 -7.23
N LEU A 4 -9.63 -0.22 -8.54
CA LEU A 4 -8.32 -0.50 -9.14
C LEU A 4 -7.18 0.43 -8.64
N PRO A 5 -7.37 1.77 -8.52
CA PRO A 5 -6.34 2.64 -7.96
C PRO A 5 -6.00 2.33 -6.50
N ARG A 6 -6.99 1.88 -5.71
CA ARG A 6 -6.81 1.47 -4.32
C ARG A 6 -6.01 0.16 -4.24
N GLU A 7 -6.30 -0.78 -5.13
CA GLU A 7 -5.57 -2.06 -5.20
C GLU A 7 -4.12 -1.82 -5.61
N LYS A 8 -3.89 -0.94 -6.59
CA LYS A 8 -2.52 -0.55 -6.97
C LYS A 8 -1.78 0.23 -5.89
N LEU A 9 -2.47 1.10 -5.14
CA LEU A 9 -1.88 1.74 -3.97
C LEU A 9 -1.40 0.70 -2.94
N HIS A 10 -2.19 -0.35 -2.71
CA HIS A 10 -1.82 -1.45 -1.83
C HIS A 10 -0.54 -2.17 -2.30
N GLU A 11 -0.49 -2.54 -3.60
CA GLU A 11 0.69 -3.16 -4.19
C GLU A 11 1.94 -2.28 -4.08
N ILE A 12 1.81 -0.99 -4.36
CA ILE A 12 2.90 -0.01 -4.27
C ILE A 12 3.44 0.06 -2.83
N ILE A 13 2.56 0.10 -1.83
CA ILE A 13 2.98 0.19 -0.43
C ILE A 13 3.65 -1.10 0.05
N ILE A 14 3.21 -2.26 -0.45
CA ILE A 14 3.89 -3.53 -0.17
C ILE A 14 5.29 -3.55 -0.79
N GLN A 15 5.45 -3.05 -2.01
CA GLN A 15 6.72 -3.10 -2.75
C GLN A 15 7.74 -2.07 -2.24
N TYR A 16 7.31 -0.84 -1.98
CA TYR A 16 8.19 0.29 -1.68
C TYR A 16 8.18 0.70 -0.20
N GLY A 17 7.21 0.22 0.58
CA GLY A 17 7.13 0.44 2.03
C GLY A 17 6.92 1.91 2.40
N ARG A 18 7.62 2.35 3.46
CA ARG A 18 7.43 3.69 4.05
C ARG A 18 7.87 4.85 3.16
N SER A 19 8.74 4.59 2.19
CA SER A 19 9.24 5.56 1.20
C SER A 19 8.10 6.31 0.49
N ILE A 20 6.95 5.65 0.33
CA ILE A 20 5.74 6.19 -0.31
C ILE A 20 5.05 7.25 0.55
N TYR A 21 5.22 7.21 1.87
CA TYR A 21 4.64 8.19 2.79
C TYR A 21 5.47 9.46 2.88
N ASP A 22 6.80 9.33 2.74
CA ASP A 22 7.75 10.43 2.87
C ASP A 22 7.86 11.25 1.58
N ASP A 23 7.71 10.62 0.41
CA ASP A 23 7.80 11.29 -0.88
C ASP A 23 6.46 11.27 -1.65
N LEU A 24 5.75 12.40 -1.55
CA LEU A 24 4.52 12.67 -2.30
C LEU A 24 4.68 12.54 -3.81
N LYS A 25 5.83 12.96 -4.36
CA LYS A 25 6.06 12.96 -5.82
C LYS A 25 6.29 11.53 -6.31
N LEU A 26 7.02 10.72 -5.54
CA LEU A 26 7.20 9.31 -5.83
C LEU A 26 5.87 8.56 -5.81
N CYS A 27 5.04 8.80 -4.78
CA CYS A 27 3.71 8.21 -4.68
C CYS A 27 2.83 8.55 -5.88
N GLU A 28 2.76 9.83 -6.27
CA GLU A 28 2.00 10.26 -7.44
C GLU A 28 2.54 9.64 -8.73
N ALA A 29 3.87 9.63 -8.93
CA ALA A 29 4.49 9.06 -10.13
C ALA A 29 4.16 7.58 -10.30
N LEU A 30 4.33 6.77 -9.24
CA LEU A 30 4.02 5.34 -9.27
C LEU A 30 2.54 5.10 -9.56
N LEU A 31 1.63 5.83 -8.92
CA LEU A 31 0.21 5.71 -9.21
C LEU A 31 -0.11 6.06 -10.67
N ARG A 32 0.54 7.09 -11.23
CA ARG A 32 0.35 7.45 -12.64
C ARG A 32 0.92 6.42 -13.60
N ASP A 33 2.01 5.76 -13.26
CA ASP A 33 2.62 4.71 -14.07
C ASP A 33 1.75 3.45 -14.12
N PHE A 34 1.14 3.05 -13.00
CA PHE A 34 0.29 1.86 -12.94
C PHE A 34 -1.17 2.10 -13.35
N CYS A 35 -1.74 3.26 -13.03
CA CYS A 35 -3.18 3.50 -13.17
C CYS A 35 -3.51 4.92 -13.68
N GLY A 36 -2.65 5.53 -14.49
CA GLY A 36 -2.75 6.91 -14.98
C GLY A 36 -4.04 7.32 -15.70
N GLN A 37 -4.87 6.37 -16.11
CA GLN A 37 -6.22 6.64 -16.64
C GLN A 37 -7.20 7.14 -15.55
N TYR A 38 -6.95 6.83 -14.27
CA TYR A 38 -7.79 7.20 -13.11
C TYR A 38 -7.31 8.48 -12.44
N ARG A 39 -7.17 9.57 -13.22
CA ARG A 39 -6.57 10.83 -12.72
C ARG A 39 -7.29 11.41 -11.50
N LYS A 40 -8.62 11.27 -11.42
CA LYS A 40 -9.44 11.78 -10.31
C LYS A 40 -9.12 11.03 -9.02
N GLU A 41 -9.10 9.70 -9.09
CA GLU A 41 -8.77 8.83 -7.96
C GLU A 41 -7.33 9.05 -7.49
N ILE A 42 -6.36 9.13 -8.42
CA ILE A 42 -4.97 9.43 -8.09
C ILE A 42 -4.87 10.78 -7.37
N SER A 43 -5.49 11.83 -7.91
CA SER A 43 -5.47 13.16 -7.29
C SER A 43 -6.03 13.13 -5.87
N VAL A 44 -7.10 12.38 -5.64
CA VAL A 44 -7.74 12.28 -4.33
C VAL A 44 -6.88 11.51 -3.33
N LEU A 45 -6.22 10.41 -3.74
CA LEU A 45 -5.29 9.66 -2.90
C LEU A 45 -4.06 10.49 -2.51
N VAL A 46 -3.45 11.17 -3.49
CA VAL A 46 -2.29 12.04 -3.29
C VAL A 46 -2.65 13.23 -2.41
N THR A 47 -3.86 13.79 -2.59
CA THR A 47 -4.32 14.90 -1.75
C THR A 47 -4.52 14.46 -0.30
N ALA A 48 -5.08 13.27 -0.06
CA ALA A 48 -5.18 12.73 1.29
C ALA A 48 -3.80 12.51 1.94
N LEU A 49 -2.81 12.03 1.19
CA LEU A 49 -1.43 11.91 1.68
C LEU A 49 -0.85 13.30 2.02
N LYS A 50 -1.04 14.29 1.15
CA LYS A 50 -0.57 15.67 1.34
C LYS A 50 -1.18 16.34 2.59
N GLN A 51 -2.44 16.05 2.89
CA GLN A 51 -3.13 16.56 4.09
C GLN A 51 -2.74 15.83 5.39
N GLY A 52 -1.80 14.87 5.31
CA GLY A 52 -1.33 14.13 6.47
C GLY A 52 -2.33 13.11 7.02
N ILE A 53 -3.33 12.71 6.23
CA ILE A 53 -4.34 11.71 6.61
C ILE A 53 -3.68 10.39 7.02
N VAL A 54 -2.66 9.97 6.29
CA VAL A 54 -1.88 8.75 6.57
C VAL A 54 -1.21 8.81 7.94
N ASN A 55 -0.55 9.92 8.24
CA ASN A 55 0.12 10.11 9.53
C ASN A 55 -0.88 10.21 10.69
N GLU A 56 -2.05 10.83 10.46
CA GLU A 56 -3.10 10.89 11.46
C GLU A 56 -3.71 9.51 11.72
N LEU A 57 -3.99 8.72 10.68
CA LEU A 57 -4.42 7.31 10.79
C LEU A 57 -3.46 6.49 11.63
N LEU A 58 -2.15 6.60 11.36
CA LEU A 58 -1.10 5.88 12.09
C LEU A 58 -1.00 6.31 13.56
N ARG A 59 -1.23 7.58 13.88
CA ARG A 59 -1.22 8.10 15.27
C ARG A 59 -2.48 7.75 16.05
N SER A 60 -3.60 7.57 15.36
CA SER A 60 -4.91 7.37 15.97
C SER A 60 -5.24 5.91 16.28
N SER A 61 -4.25 5.03 16.49
CA SER A 61 -4.44 3.59 16.74
C SER A 61 -5.33 3.25 17.96
N ASN A 62 -5.55 4.21 18.85
CA ASN A 62 -6.31 4.04 20.09
C ASN A 62 -7.78 4.48 19.98
N LEU A 63 -8.19 5.11 18.88
CA LEU A 63 -9.57 5.56 18.68
C LEU A 63 -10.37 4.53 17.87
N PRO A 64 -11.71 4.48 18.04
CA PRO A 64 -12.56 3.67 17.19
C PRO A 64 -12.43 4.13 15.74
N GLN A 65 -12.28 3.16 14.83
CA GLN A 65 -12.04 3.45 13.42
C GLN A 65 -13.10 4.34 12.78
N GLU A 66 -14.38 4.08 13.05
CA GLU A 66 -15.49 4.87 12.51
C GLU A 66 -15.38 6.36 12.88
N VAL A 67 -14.93 6.64 14.12
CA VAL A 67 -14.73 8.01 14.61
C VAL A 67 -13.57 8.68 13.86
N ILE A 68 -12.45 7.98 13.68
CA ILE A 68 -11.29 8.48 12.94
C ILE A 68 -11.64 8.74 11.48
N LEU A 69 -12.30 7.78 10.83
CA LEU A 69 -12.70 7.89 9.42
C LEU A 69 -13.63 9.09 9.21
N THR A 70 -14.64 9.24 10.06
CA THR A 70 -15.58 10.37 9.99
C THR A 70 -14.87 11.70 10.20
N LYS A 71 -13.99 11.78 11.21
CA LYS A 71 -13.20 12.99 11.49
C LYS A 71 -12.30 13.37 10.31
N LEU A 72 -11.57 12.41 9.75
CA LEU A 72 -10.64 12.64 8.64
C LEU A 72 -11.36 12.93 7.34
N THR A 73 -12.52 12.31 7.11
CA THR A 73 -13.38 12.62 5.97
C THR A 73 -13.85 14.07 6.06
N LYS A 74 -14.36 14.50 7.22
CA LYS A 74 -14.79 15.88 7.45
C LYS A 74 -13.67 16.89 7.26
N LYS A 75 -12.45 16.55 7.71
CA LYS A 75 -11.24 17.36 7.49
C LYS A 75 -10.94 17.55 6.00
N LEU A 76 -11.02 16.49 5.20
CA LEU A 76 -10.85 16.60 3.74
C LEU A 76 -11.97 17.40 3.07
N GLU A 77 -13.20 17.28 3.54
CA GLU A 77 -14.32 18.11 3.05
C GLU A 77 -14.08 19.60 3.37
N SER A 78 -13.70 19.94 4.61
CA SER A 78 -13.55 21.33 5.05
C SER A 78 -12.28 22.01 4.52
N ASP A 79 -11.15 21.32 4.59
CA ASP A 79 -9.83 21.95 4.38
C ASP A 79 -9.43 21.92 2.90
N VAL A 80 -9.92 20.93 2.15
CA VAL A 80 -9.62 20.74 0.72
C VAL A 80 -10.81 21.08 -0.16
N GLY A 81 -12.04 21.02 0.37
CA GLY A 81 -13.24 21.15 -0.46
C GLY A 81 -13.53 19.89 -1.29
N LEU A 82 -13.06 18.71 -0.86
CA LEU A 82 -13.41 17.46 -1.53
C LEU A 82 -14.89 17.14 -1.32
N ALA A 83 -15.53 16.60 -2.35
CA ALA A 83 -16.86 16.03 -2.22
C ALA A 83 -16.86 14.91 -1.17
N ALA A 84 -17.92 14.81 -0.36
CA ALA A 84 -18.02 13.87 0.75
C ALA A 84 -17.66 12.42 0.35
N ASP A 85 -18.18 11.94 -0.79
CA ASP A 85 -17.90 10.59 -1.28
C ASP A 85 -16.41 10.39 -1.65
N ALA A 86 -15.78 11.42 -2.22
CA ALA A 86 -14.37 11.37 -2.60
C ALA A 86 -13.46 11.44 -1.37
N ALA A 87 -13.79 12.31 -0.40
CA ALA A 87 -13.10 12.40 0.87
C ALA A 87 -13.15 11.06 1.61
N ARG A 88 -14.35 10.48 1.76
CA ARG A 88 -14.56 9.20 2.43
C ARG A 88 -13.78 8.08 1.75
N TRP A 89 -13.92 7.96 0.43
CA TRP A 89 -13.21 6.94 -0.35
C TRP A 89 -11.69 7.05 -0.19
N ALA A 90 -11.13 8.26 -0.11
CA ALA A 90 -9.70 8.46 0.10
C ALA A 90 -9.25 7.92 1.47
N VAL A 91 -9.94 8.32 2.53
CA VAL A 91 -9.58 7.91 3.91
C VAL A 91 -9.73 6.41 4.08
N GLU A 92 -10.82 5.82 3.56
CA GLU A 92 -11.02 4.36 3.60
C GLU A 92 -9.93 3.62 2.82
N SER A 93 -9.53 4.12 1.66
CA SER A 93 -8.47 3.49 0.85
C SER A 93 -7.13 3.49 1.57
N TRP A 94 -6.77 4.60 2.22
CA TRP A 94 -5.55 4.65 3.04
C TRP A 94 -5.66 3.78 4.30
N ALA A 95 -6.80 3.76 4.98
CA ALA A 95 -7.01 2.90 6.15
C ALA A 95 -6.87 1.42 5.82
N LEU A 96 -7.41 0.98 4.67
CA LEU A 96 -7.27 -0.40 4.18
C LEU A 96 -5.80 -0.75 3.95
N VAL A 97 -5.05 0.10 3.25
CA VAL A 97 -3.66 -0.20 2.89
C VAL A 97 -2.72 -0.17 4.10
N LEU A 98 -3.01 0.67 5.08
CA LEU A 98 -2.27 0.73 6.34
C LEU A 98 -2.60 -0.45 7.27
N GLY A 99 -3.58 -1.29 6.94
CA GLY A 99 -4.02 -2.36 7.80
C GLY A 99 -4.68 -1.86 9.08
N VAL A 100 -5.24 -0.64 9.09
CA VAL A 100 -6.14 -0.17 10.15
C VAL A 100 -7.47 -0.89 9.91
N THR A 101 -7.50 -2.15 10.32
CA THR A 101 -8.55 -3.10 9.98
C THR A 101 -9.88 -2.65 10.56
N PHE A 102 -10.86 -2.47 9.66
CA PHE A 102 -12.29 -2.39 9.99
C PHE A 102 -12.62 -3.57 10.89
N SER A 103 -12.85 -3.30 12.17
CA SER A 103 -13.27 -4.32 13.11
C SER A 103 -14.71 -4.74 12.81
N CYS A 104 -14.86 -5.64 11.84
CA CYS A 104 -15.81 -6.73 11.95
C CYS A 104 -14.95 -8.00 11.99
N GLN A 105 -14.86 -8.64 13.17
CA GLN A 105 -14.05 -9.84 13.38
C GLN A 105 -14.47 -10.97 12.44
N VAL A 106 -13.68 -11.25 11.39
CA VAL A 106 -13.31 -12.62 10.94
C VAL A 106 -11.96 -12.59 10.19
N ASN A 107 -10.87 -12.77 10.92
CA ASN A 107 -9.80 -13.74 10.64
C ASN A 107 -9.47 -14.15 9.18
N GLN A 108 -8.95 -13.31 8.26
CA GLN A 108 -8.37 -13.83 6.99
C GLN A 108 -7.50 -12.88 6.11
N VAL A 109 -6.42 -12.25 6.59
CA VAL A 109 -5.44 -11.63 5.65
C VAL A 109 -4.00 -12.13 5.79
N ALA A 110 -3.64 -12.76 6.92
CA ALA A 110 -2.34 -13.39 7.10
C ALA A 110 -2.22 -14.80 6.45
N ARG A 111 -3.28 -15.31 5.81
CA ARG A 111 -3.30 -16.64 5.17
C ARG A 111 -3.41 -16.64 3.64
N LEU A 112 -3.53 -15.48 2.99
CA LEU A 112 -3.73 -15.40 1.53
C LEU A 112 -2.48 -15.06 0.71
N PHE A 113 -1.30 -14.87 1.34
CA PHE A 113 -0.07 -14.63 0.59
C PHE A 113 1.12 -15.50 1.02
N PRO A 114 1.15 -16.80 0.65
CA PRO A 114 2.40 -17.53 0.52
C PRO A 114 2.89 -17.67 -0.93
N SER A 115 2.23 -17.10 -1.95
CA SER A 115 2.54 -17.44 -3.34
C SER A 115 2.41 -16.32 -4.39
N LEU A 116 2.60 -15.05 -4.02
CA LEU A 116 2.83 -13.97 -5.00
C LEU A 116 4.21 -13.34 -4.87
N PHE A 117 5.23 -14.18 -4.65
CA PHE A 117 6.54 -13.96 -5.24
C PHE A 117 6.74 -15.10 -6.24
N PRO A 118 6.73 -14.77 -7.54
CA PRO A 118 8.02 -14.50 -8.17
C PRO A 118 8.01 -13.31 -9.14
N CYS A 119 9.13 -12.60 -9.20
CA CYS A 119 9.67 -11.90 -10.37
C CYS A 119 8.66 -11.23 -11.34
N PHE A 120 8.45 -9.92 -11.20
CA PHE A 120 8.36 -9.09 -12.42
C PHE A 120 9.31 -7.90 -12.32
N LEU A 121 10.58 -8.26 -12.48
CA LEU A 121 11.63 -7.40 -12.97
C LEU A 121 11.18 -6.71 -14.28
N ILE A 122 11.50 -5.41 -14.35
CA ILE A 122 11.85 -4.66 -15.57
C ILE A 122 10.69 -4.38 -16.54
N LYS A 123 10.08 -3.21 -16.39
CA LYS A 123 9.72 -2.42 -17.57
C LYS A 123 9.72 -0.91 -17.28
N GLN A 124 10.90 -0.32 -17.13
CA GLN A 124 11.26 1.03 -17.61
C GLN A 124 12.60 1.45 -17.02
N GLN A 125 13.67 1.31 -17.80
CA GLN A 125 14.78 2.28 -17.93
C GLN A 125 15.64 1.80 -19.12
N PRO A 126 15.69 2.50 -20.27
CA PRO A 126 16.78 2.33 -21.20
C PRO A 126 17.96 3.18 -20.69
N ASN A 127 19.17 2.60 -20.67
CA ASN A 127 20.45 3.23 -20.30
C ASN A 127 20.82 3.17 -18.82
N PHE A 128 21.34 2.03 -18.36
CA PHE A 128 22.48 2.04 -17.46
C PHE A 128 23.29 0.75 -17.64
N THR A 129 24.44 0.90 -18.28
CA THR A 129 25.51 -0.11 -18.39
C THR A 129 26.17 -0.38 -17.04
N PHE A 130 26.90 -1.52 -16.95
CA PHE A 130 27.82 -1.96 -15.87
C PHE A 130 27.18 -2.69 -14.66
N PHE A 131 27.67 -3.80 -14.09
CA PHE A 131 28.82 -4.70 -14.32
C PHE A 131 28.61 -6.03 -13.54
N LEU A 132 29.45 -7.02 -13.85
CA LEU A 132 29.54 -8.40 -13.33
C LEU A 132 29.43 -8.60 -11.80
N SER A 133 28.92 -9.77 -11.36
CA SER A 133 29.73 -10.88 -10.79
C SER A 133 28.99 -11.78 -9.77
N LEU A 134 28.85 -13.06 -10.15
CA LEU A 134 29.01 -14.33 -9.40
C LEU A 134 28.69 -14.51 -7.89
N SER A 135 28.07 -15.68 -7.64
CA SER A 135 28.08 -16.53 -6.42
C SER A 135 27.13 -16.10 -5.29
N CYS A 136 26.20 -16.93 -4.79
CA CYS A 136 26.50 -18.19 -4.11
C CYS A 136 25.41 -19.27 -4.27
N ILE A 137 25.91 -20.50 -4.35
CA ILE A 137 25.27 -21.81 -4.32
C ILE A 137 24.67 -22.09 -2.93
N ASN A 138 23.49 -22.73 -2.87
CA ASN A 138 22.94 -23.32 -1.65
C ASN A 138 22.63 -24.81 -1.89
N PRO A 139 23.20 -25.76 -1.12
CA PRO A 139 22.88 -27.19 -1.21
C PRO A 139 21.72 -27.59 -0.27
N CYS A 140 20.82 -28.45 -0.77
CA CYS A 140 19.64 -28.96 -0.06
C CYS A 140 20.01 -29.92 1.09
N PHE A 141 19.36 -29.68 2.23
CA PHE A 141 19.44 -30.42 3.48
C PHE A 141 18.56 -31.69 3.43
N HIS A 142 19.10 -32.84 3.83
CA HIS A 142 18.38 -34.11 4.06
C HIS A 142 17.97 -34.21 5.55
N PRO A 143 16.78 -34.74 5.89
CA PRO A 143 16.47 -35.18 7.24
C PRO A 143 16.44 -36.72 7.33
N ASP A 144 17.28 -37.30 8.19
CA ASP A 144 17.12 -38.68 8.70
C ASP A 144 17.18 -38.65 10.22
N GLY A 145 16.32 -39.42 10.88
CA GLY A 145 16.31 -39.52 12.34
C GLY A 145 15.09 -40.25 12.90
N GLN A 146 15.00 -41.56 12.70
CA GLN A 146 14.31 -42.45 13.65
C GLN A 146 15.15 -43.70 13.91
N VAL A 147 15.53 -43.86 15.18
CA VAL A 147 16.41 -44.90 15.71
C VAL A 147 15.58 -46.09 16.21
N LYS A 148 15.95 -47.29 15.77
CA LYS A 148 15.51 -48.57 16.33
C LYS A 148 16.23 -48.87 17.65
N LYS A 149 15.50 -49.30 18.67
CA LYS A 149 15.95 -50.35 19.61
C LYS A 149 14.76 -50.98 20.33
#